data_AF-X1IBE2-F1
#
_entry.id   AF-X1IBE2-F1
#
_cell.length_a   1.000
_cell.length_b   1.000
_cell.length_c   1.000
_cell.angle_alpha   90.00
_cell.angle_beta   90.00
_cell.angle_gamma   90.00
#
_symmetry.space_group_name_H-M   'P 1'
#
loop_
_entity.id
_entity.type
_entity.pdbx_description
1 polymer ?
#
loop_
_entity_poly.entity_id
_entity_poly.type
_entity_poly.pdbx_seq_one_letter_code
_entity_poly.pdbx_strand_id
1 'polypeptide(L)'
;MWAWIKKNRTIILTTIVSVSLCIWLYACESKVKSLTEPTRLVNRAELQLELDRFMGMARIRMLDLDRQDAFRDLIIQNSLSLVSGVPFNPVALITGVLGIYGLAHATTKTSKAVVKKIQKQGVKSG
;
A
#
# COMPACT_ATOMS: atom_id res chain seq x y z
N MET A 1 -52.97 21.17 25.36
CA MET A 1 -51.87 20.33 24.81
C MET A 1 -52.26 18.86 24.62
N TRP A 2 -52.89 18.21 25.60
CA TRP A 2 -53.20 16.77 25.54
C TRP A 2 -54.13 16.35 24.38
N ALA A 3 -55.11 17.18 24.01
CA ALA A 3 -56.00 16.92 22.86
C ALA A 3 -55.28 16.96 21.50
N TRP A 4 -54.23 17.79 21.39
CA TRP A 4 -53.42 17.89 20.18
C TRP A 4 -52.56 16.64 19.97
N ILE A 5 -51.99 16.11 21.06
CA ILE A 5 -51.22 14.86 21.08
C ILE A 5 -52.09 13.66 20.68
N LYS A 6 -53.35 13.60 21.15
CA LYS A 6 -54.29 12.53 20.74
C LYS A 6 -54.62 12.59 19.25
N LYS A 7 -54.78 13.79 18.69
CA LYS A 7 -55.14 13.98 17.27
C LYS A 7 -53.97 13.61 16.32
N ASN A 8 -52.73 13.85 16.74
CA ASN A 8 -51.54 13.66 15.91
C ASN A 8 -50.73 12.39 16.23
N ARG A 9 -51.28 11.47 17.02
CA ARG A 9 -50.60 10.25 17.48
C ARG A 9 -50.04 9.41 16.33
N THR A 10 -50.76 9.33 15.21
CA THR A 10 -50.33 8.57 14.03
C THR A 10 -49.08 9.19 13.38
N ILE A 11 -49.02 10.51 13.27
CA ILE A 11 -47.89 11.23 12.68
C ILE A 11 -46.64 11.07 13.53
N ILE A 12 -46.77 11.18 14.86
CA ILE A 12 -45.64 11.02 15.79
C ILE A 12 -45.07 9.60 15.66
N LEU A 13 -45.94 8.59 15.59
CA LEU A 13 -45.53 7.19 15.54
C LEU A 13 -44.85 6.84 14.19
N THR A 14 -45.37 7.33 13.07
CA THR A 14 -44.72 7.13 11.75
C THR A 14 -43.38 7.83 11.67
N THR A 15 -43.24 9.02 12.26
CA THR A 15 -41.97 9.76 12.28
C THR A 15 -40.91 9.01 13.08
N ILE A 16 -41.26 8.48 14.25
CA ILE A 16 -40.32 7.68 15.08
C ILE A 16 -39.89 6.40 14.35
N VAL A 17 -40.83 5.70 13.72
CA VAL A 17 -40.53 4.48 12.95
C VAL A 17 -39.64 4.80 11.74
N SER A 18 -39.91 5.90 11.04
CA SER A 18 -39.10 6.34 9.90
C SER A 18 -37.68 6.70 10.32
N VAL A 19 -37.50 7.45 11.41
CA VAL A 19 -36.17 7.82 11.91
C VAL A 19 -35.39 6.58 12.36
N SER A 20 -36.05 5.65 13.06
CA SER A 20 -35.45 4.37 13.45
C SER A 20 -34.99 3.55 12.25
N LEU A 21 -35.79 3.52 11.17
CA LEU A 21 -35.47 2.80 9.95
C LEU A 21 -34.31 3.46 9.18
N CYS A 22 -34.25 4.79 9.14
CA CYS A 22 -33.12 5.51 8.56
C CYS A 22 -31.81 5.25 9.32
N ILE A 23 -31.84 5.24 10.67
CA ILE A 23 -30.67 4.93 11.49
C ILE A 23 -30.23 3.48 11.25
N TRP A 24 -31.18 2.55 11.17
CA TRP A 24 -30.90 1.14 10.92
C TRP A 24 -30.26 0.91 9.55
N LEU A 25 -30.75 1.60 8.51
CA LEU A 25 -30.16 1.55 7.16
C LEU A 25 -28.75 2.15 7.13
N TYR A 26 -28.51 3.24 7.88
CA TYR A 26 -27.18 3.85 7.99
C TYR A 26 -26.17 2.99 8.75
N ALA A 27 -26.63 2.17 9.70
CA ALA A 27 -25.76 1.31 10.52
C ALA A 27 -25.32 0.02 9.80
N CYS A 28 -25.93 -0.34 8.67
CA CYS A 28 -25.55 -1.51 7.90
C CYS A 28 -24.32 -1.21 7.03
N GLU A 29 -23.13 -1.43 7.56
CA GLU A 29 -21.89 -1.30 6.78
C GLU A 29 -21.83 -2.34 5.65
N SER A 30 -21.54 -1.89 4.44
CA SER A 30 -21.35 -2.77 3.27
C SER A 30 -20.12 -3.67 3.47
N LYS A 31 -20.32 -4.98 3.51
CA LYS A 31 -19.24 -5.97 3.61
C LYS A 31 -18.95 -6.60 2.25
N VAL A 32 -17.68 -6.76 1.91
CA VAL A 32 -17.23 -7.39 0.65
C VAL A 32 -16.27 -8.53 0.99
N LYS A 33 -16.10 -9.51 0.10
CA LYS A 33 -15.13 -10.60 0.28
C LYS A 33 -13.69 -10.05 0.31
N SER A 34 -12.84 -10.60 1.16
CA SER A 34 -11.40 -10.29 1.24
C SER A 34 -10.68 -10.68 -0.05
N LEU A 35 -9.61 -9.94 -0.39
CA LEU A 35 -8.73 -10.30 -1.52
C LEU A 35 -7.77 -11.43 -1.15
N THR A 36 -7.51 -11.62 0.15
CA THR A 36 -6.55 -12.62 0.64
C THR A 36 -7.23 -13.94 0.97
N GLU A 37 -8.41 -13.89 1.60
CA GLU A 37 -9.15 -15.06 2.06
C GLU A 37 -10.63 -15.01 1.60
N PRO A 38 -11.03 -15.78 0.58
CA PRO A 38 -12.37 -15.67 -0.03
C PRO A 38 -13.53 -16.05 0.90
N THR A 39 -13.23 -16.64 2.06
CA THR A 39 -14.19 -17.01 3.12
C THR A 39 -14.46 -15.88 4.11
N ARG A 40 -13.65 -14.81 4.13
CA ARG A 40 -13.79 -13.69 5.07
C ARG A 40 -14.47 -12.50 4.41
N LEU A 41 -15.50 -11.96 5.07
CA LEU A 41 -16.14 -10.69 4.72
C LEU A 41 -15.46 -9.56 5.51
N VAL A 42 -14.97 -8.56 4.79
CA VAL A 42 -14.19 -7.43 5.31
C VAL A 42 -14.94 -6.12 5.06
N ASN A 43 -14.78 -5.19 5.99
CA ASN A 43 -15.30 -3.83 5.85
C ASN A 43 -14.40 -3.00 4.93
N ARG A 44 -14.90 -1.86 4.45
CA ARG A 44 -14.17 -0.92 3.58
C ARG A 44 -12.80 -0.51 4.15
N ALA A 45 -12.70 -0.27 5.45
CA ALA A 45 -11.44 0.12 6.08
C ALA A 45 -10.40 -1.02 6.07
N GLU A 46 -10.83 -2.25 6.37
CA GLU A 46 -9.94 -3.42 6.31
C GLU A 46 -9.54 -3.76 4.87
N LEU A 47 -10.46 -3.61 3.91
CA LEU A 47 -10.20 -3.80 2.49
C LEU A 47 -9.14 -2.82 1.96
N GLN A 48 -9.18 -1.57 2.39
CA GLN A 48 -8.16 -0.57 2.04
C GLN A 48 -6.77 -0.95 2.58
N LEU A 49 -6.72 -1.47 3.80
CA LEU A 49 -5.47 -1.90 4.42
C LEU A 49 -4.86 -3.13 3.73
N GLU A 50 -5.70 -4.08 3.31
CA GLU A 50 -5.26 -5.21 2.48
C GLU A 50 -4.70 -4.73 1.13
N LEU A 51 -5.40 -3.80 0.47
CA LEU A 51 -4.98 -3.27 -0.83
C LEU A 51 -3.65 -2.52 -0.74
N ASP A 52 -3.45 -1.68 0.27
CA ASP A 52 -2.19 -0.96 0.48
C ASP A 52 -1.01 -1.91 0.73
N ARG A 53 -1.25 -3.01 1.46
CA ARG A 53 -0.25 -4.06 1.65
C ARG A 53 0.15 -4.70 0.32
N PHE A 54 -0.81 -5.04 -0.54
CA PHE A 54 -0.52 -5.62 -1.86
C PHE A 54 0.20 -4.63 -2.76
N MET A 55 -0.24 -3.38 -2.81
CA MET A 55 0.41 -2.33 -3.60
C MET A 55 1.84 -2.06 -3.12
N GLY A 56 2.08 -2.08 -1.81
CA GLY A 56 3.43 -1.96 -1.24
C GLY A 56 4.36 -3.09 -1.68
N MET A 57 3.88 -4.35 -1.62
CA MET A 57 4.66 -5.50 -2.08
C MET A 57 4.92 -5.44 -3.60
N ALA A 58 3.90 -5.08 -4.38
CA ALA A 58 4.03 -4.94 -5.83
C ALA A 58 5.09 -3.89 -6.21
N ARG A 59 5.09 -2.72 -5.55
CA ARG A 59 6.09 -1.66 -5.79
C ARG A 59 7.52 -2.11 -5.54
N ILE A 60 7.76 -2.88 -4.47
CA ILE A 60 9.11 -3.39 -4.18
C ILE A 60 9.58 -4.34 -5.29
N ARG A 61 8.69 -5.21 -5.78
CA ARG A 61 9.01 -6.13 -6.88
C ARG A 61 9.23 -5.39 -8.20
N MET A 62 8.41 -4.39 -8.51
CA MET A 62 8.59 -3.56 -9.71
C MET A 62 9.92 -2.82 -9.68
N LEU A 63 10.31 -2.26 -8.53
CA LEU A 63 11.62 -1.58 -8.38
C LEU A 63 12.80 -2.54 -8.63
N ASP A 64 12.68 -3.80 -8.23
CA ASP A 64 13.71 -4.80 -8.47
C ASP A 64 13.77 -5.20 -9.95
N LEU A 65 12.62 -5.31 -10.61
CA LEU A 65 12.54 -5.51 -12.06
C LEU A 65 13.17 -4.33 -12.84
N ASP A 66 12.86 -3.09 -12.46
CA ASP A 66 13.42 -1.88 -13.10
C ASP A 66 14.96 -1.85 -13.01
N ARG A 67 15.53 -2.32 -11.89
CA ARG A 67 17.00 -2.43 -11.73
C ARG A 67 17.60 -3.48 -12.66
N GLN A 68 16.91 -4.60 -12.86
CA GLN A 68 17.36 -5.65 -13.78
C GLN A 68 17.33 -5.16 -15.22
N ASP A 69 16.26 -4.45 -15.61
CA ASP A 69 16.15 -3.86 -16.95
C ASP A 69 17.21 -2.79 -17.19
N ALA A 70 17.48 -1.92 -16.20
CA ALA A 70 18.57 -0.93 -16.29
C ALA A 70 19.94 -1.60 -16.41
N PHE A 71 20.18 -2.69 -15.69
CA PHE A 71 21.44 -3.44 -15.79
C PHE A 71 21.59 -4.12 -17.16
N ARG A 72 20.50 -4.69 -17.68
CA ARG A 72 20.47 -5.30 -19.01
C ARG A 72 20.75 -4.28 -20.11
N ASP A 73 20.16 -3.09 -20.02
CA ASP A 73 20.37 -2.02 -21.00
C ASP A 73 21.83 -1.55 -21.02
N LEU A 74 22.45 -1.37 -19.85
CA LEU A 74 23.87 -1.08 -19.75
C LEU A 74 24.73 -2.17 -20.41
N ILE A 75 24.41 -3.45 -20.19
CA ILE A 75 25.14 -4.56 -20.85
C ILE A 75 24.96 -4.52 -22.38
N ILE A 76 23.74 -4.31 -22.87
CA ILE A 76 23.45 -4.30 -24.31
C ILE A 76 24.14 -3.10 -24.99
N GLN A 77 24.05 -1.91 -24.40
CA GLN A 77 24.69 -0.70 -24.95
C GLN A 77 26.23 -0.84 -24.99
N ASN A 78 26.83 -1.42 -23.94
CA ASN A 78 28.27 -1.64 -23.90
C ASN A 78 28.72 -2.82 -24.77
N SER A 79 27.89 -3.85 -24.97
CA SER A 79 28.21 -4.98 -25.87
C SER A 79 28.07 -4.62 -27.36
N LEU A 80 27.11 -3.76 -27.73
CA LEU A 80 27.05 -3.15 -29.08
C LEU A 80 28.31 -2.31 -29.38
N SER A 81 28.89 -1.67 -28.36
CA SER A 81 30.15 -0.93 -28.47
C SER A 81 31.38 -1.85 -28.66
N LEU A 82 31.30 -3.11 -28.19
CA LEU A 82 32.33 -4.15 -28.36
C LEU A 82 32.36 -4.70 -29.81
N VAL A 83 31.19 -4.76 -30.46
CA VAL A 83 31.04 -5.20 -31.86
C VAL A 83 31.38 -4.09 -32.86
N SER A 84 31.27 -2.82 -32.47
CA SER A 84 31.48 -1.65 -33.34
C SER A 84 32.87 -1.00 -33.24
N GLY A 85 33.82 -1.58 -32.49
CA GLY A 85 35.24 -1.17 -32.50
C GLY A 85 35.55 0.14 -31.76
N VAL A 86 34.70 0.59 -30.85
CA VAL A 86 34.89 1.81 -30.03
C VAL A 86 35.58 1.43 -28.70
N PRO A 87 36.51 2.25 -28.17
CA PRO A 87 37.33 1.88 -27.01
C PRO A 87 36.49 1.56 -25.77
N PHE A 88 36.63 0.32 -25.31
CA PHE A 88 36.10 -0.18 -24.05
C PHE A 88 36.61 0.70 -22.89
N ASN A 89 35.71 1.37 -22.17
CA ASN A 89 36.06 2.02 -20.90
C ASN A 89 35.56 1.15 -19.73
N PRO A 90 36.31 0.12 -19.32
CA PRO A 90 35.93 -0.80 -18.24
C PRO A 90 35.68 -0.09 -16.91
N VAL A 91 36.23 1.11 -16.73
CA VAL A 91 35.99 1.96 -15.55
C VAL A 91 34.52 2.36 -15.46
N ALA A 92 33.86 2.70 -16.57
CA ALA A 92 32.45 3.11 -16.56
C ALA A 92 31.51 1.95 -16.16
N LEU A 93 31.85 0.73 -16.58
CA LEU A 93 31.11 -0.49 -16.22
C LEU A 93 31.28 -0.81 -14.73
N ILE A 94 32.51 -0.73 -14.21
CA ILE A 94 32.80 -0.91 -12.79
C ILE A 94 32.13 0.19 -11.96
N THR A 95 32.14 1.44 -12.41
CA THR A 95 31.47 2.56 -11.75
C THR A 95 29.94 2.40 -11.78
N GLY A 96 29.36 1.92 -12.87
CA GLY A 96 27.92 1.61 -12.94
C GLY A 96 27.52 0.49 -11.99
N VAL A 97 28.28 -0.61 -11.97
CA VAL A 97 28.10 -1.73 -11.03
C VAL A 97 28.28 -1.27 -9.58
N LEU A 98 29.32 -0.51 -9.28
CA LEU A 98 29.57 0.06 -7.94
C LEU A 98 28.51 1.08 -7.53
N GLY A 99 27.96 1.86 -8.46
CA GLY A 99 26.88 2.81 -8.19
C GLY A 99 25.60 2.09 -7.77
N ILE A 100 25.21 1.05 -8.51
CA ILE A 100 24.03 0.23 -8.20
C ILE A 100 24.26 -0.55 -6.89
N TYR A 101 25.43 -1.17 -6.73
CA TYR A 101 25.78 -1.93 -5.54
C TYR A 101 25.90 -1.04 -4.29
N GLY A 102 26.46 0.15 -4.43
CA GLY A 102 26.58 1.17 -3.38
C GLY A 102 25.22 1.70 -2.95
N LEU A 103 24.31 1.99 -3.88
CA LEU A 103 22.93 2.38 -3.58
C LEU A 103 22.14 1.24 -2.91
N ALA A 104 22.34 -0.01 -3.35
CA ALA A 104 21.72 -1.19 -2.75
C ALA A 104 22.21 -1.47 -1.31
N HIS A 105 23.51 -1.28 -1.03
CA HIS A 105 24.06 -1.44 0.33
C HIS A 105 23.79 -0.23 1.24
N ALA A 106 23.71 0.99 0.69
CA ALA A 106 23.35 2.17 1.47
C ALA A 106 21.89 2.11 1.95
N THR A 107 20.97 1.62 1.10
CA THR A 107 19.54 1.47 1.43
C THR A 107 19.26 0.38 2.46
N THR A 108 20.06 -0.69 2.50
CA THR A 108 19.90 -1.76 3.52
C THR A 108 20.43 -1.37 4.89
N LYS A 109 21.43 -0.47 4.98
CA LYS A 109 21.92 0.06 6.26
C LYS A 109 20.95 1.07 6.87
N THR A 110 20.31 1.92 6.05
CA THR A 110 19.29 2.86 6.53
C THR A 110 18.01 2.14 6.94
N SER A 111 17.56 1.11 6.21
CA SER A 111 16.38 0.34 6.62
C SER A 111 16.59 -0.41 7.94
N LYS A 112 17.75 -1.04 8.16
CA LYS A 112 18.10 -1.68 9.44
C LYS A 112 18.19 -0.67 10.59
N ALA A 113 18.72 0.53 10.35
CA ALA A 113 18.79 1.59 11.35
C ALA A 113 17.39 2.14 11.73
N VAL A 114 16.48 2.26 10.75
CA VAL A 114 15.09 2.66 10.96
C VAL A 114 14.33 1.58 11.76
N VAL A 115 14.45 0.31 11.39
CA VAL A 115 13.85 -0.82 12.13
C VAL A 115 14.33 -0.86 13.59
N LYS A 116 15.62 -0.62 13.82
CA LYS A 116 16.21 -0.58 15.17
C LYS A 116 15.73 0.62 16.00
N LYS A 117 15.46 1.77 15.36
CA LYS A 117 14.86 2.94 16.03
C LYS A 117 13.40 2.70 16.41
N ILE A 118 12.62 2.07 15.53
CA ILE A 118 11.21 1.74 15.79
C ILE A 118 11.09 0.73 16.95
N GLN A 119 11.92 -0.32 16.98
CA GLN A 119 11.94 -1.26 18.11
C GLN A 119 12.30 -0.60 19.45
N LYS A 120 13.24 0.37 19.47
CA LYS A 120 13.57 1.10 20.70
C LYS A 120 12.46 2.04 21.18
N GLN A 121 11.61 2.54 20.28
CA GLN A 121 10.47 3.39 20.66
C GLN A 121 9.28 2.56 21.16
N GLY A 122 9.05 1.35 20.61
CA GLY A 122 8.01 0.44 21.11
C GLY A 122 8.25 -0.10 22.52
N VAL A 123 9.50 -0.17 22.96
CA VAL A 123 9.87 -0.64 24.32
C VAL A 123 9.74 0.44 25.40
N LYS A 124 9.60 1.72 25.03
CA LYS A 124 9.47 2.83 25.99
C LYS A 124 8.02 3.20 26.34
N SER A 125 7.04 2.47 25.80
CA SER A 125 5.61 2.77 25.98
C SER A 125 4.84 1.59 26.60
N GLY A 126 5.52 0.77 27.40
CA GLY A 126 4.95 -0.28 28.26
C GLY A 126 5.44 -0.11 29.68
#